data_AF-A0A0M9WGX3-F1
#
_entry.id   AF-A0A0M9WGX3-F1
#
_cell.length_a   1.000
_cell.length_b   1.000
_cell.length_c   1.000
_cell.angle_alpha   90.00
_cell.angle_beta   90.00
_cell.angle_gamma   90.00
#
_symmetry.space_group_name_H-M   'P 1'
#
loop_
_entity.id
_entity.type
_entity.pdbx_description
1 polymer ?
#
loop_
_entity_poly.entity_id
_entity_poly.type
_entity_poly.pdbx_seq_one_letter_code
_entity_poly.pdbx_strand_id
1 'polypeptide(L)'
;MLNFGLASIDLAAKRQQRMLRTLGQNLLSIDAKAAYDAGTIVASNTHEREALLTAVVLQGIVVAQSADGVLEPHIKCASWLMQAVGYFDEIPQNPIARMTVQRFGMVDVMLAISRQRRPYAPQNFILNQPDQHRWDTTEPSFHKMTGCPQPLMCFLVRIAHLACDVSDVLETNLHQGAILNKAFQLDTELRAWGSAYNGIPPAQGERTPLDILTECFYWTAHLLLARRVFRDQTCSPRVQHLVHVCFGLMDHLSTGCGPDSSLPQPFYIAAREAISPEDRVWVRQKHESMTAYYREQQRNSAMELIEQIWETTDKLRELGSGSGWLTGIKLSIVDSYVQALDRGACFFIF
;
A
#
# COMPACT_ATOMS: atom_id res chain seq x y z
N MET A 1 -5.15 15.69 8.33
CA MET A 1 -6.25 16.13 9.22
C MET A 1 -6.63 14.99 10.16
N LEU A 2 -5.82 14.72 11.18
CA LEU A 2 -6.09 13.80 12.30
C LEU A 2 -5.37 14.35 13.57
N ASN A 3 -5.69 15.59 13.94
CA ASN A 3 -5.20 16.24 15.17
C ASN A 3 -6.17 16.06 16.36
N PHE A 4 -6.92 14.95 16.39
CA PHE A 4 -7.82 14.68 17.51
C PHE A 4 -7.04 14.06 18.68
N GLY A 5 -6.50 14.92 19.55
CA GLY A 5 -6.14 14.51 20.92
C GLY A 5 -4.78 14.95 21.43
N LEU A 6 -4.48 16.26 21.41
CA LEU A 6 -3.39 16.87 22.19
C LEU A 6 -3.64 16.87 23.73
N ALA A 7 -4.51 16.00 24.23
CA ALA A 7 -4.86 15.91 25.65
C ALA A 7 -4.59 14.49 26.14
N SER A 8 -3.37 14.26 26.66
CA SER A 8 -2.89 13.02 27.30
C SER A 8 -2.95 11.74 26.44
N ILE A 9 -1.79 11.12 26.21
CA ILE A 9 -1.65 9.81 25.55
C ILE A 9 -2.52 8.76 26.24
N ASP A 10 -2.57 8.77 27.58
CA ASP A 10 -3.40 7.84 28.36
C ASP A 10 -4.90 8.04 28.12
N LEU A 11 -5.35 9.28 27.95
CA LEU A 11 -6.74 9.58 27.66
C LEU A 11 -7.11 9.16 26.24
N ALA A 12 -6.22 9.37 25.27
CA ALA A 12 -6.39 8.88 23.90
C ALA A 12 -6.47 7.36 23.86
N ALA A 13 -5.56 6.66 24.56
CA ALA A 13 -5.56 5.21 24.68
C ALA A 13 -6.86 4.67 25.33
N LYS A 14 -7.31 5.28 26.44
CA LYS A 14 -8.58 4.91 27.09
C LYS A 14 -9.79 5.11 26.17
N ARG A 15 -9.82 6.20 25.40
CA ARG A 15 -10.89 6.48 24.42
C ARG A 15 -10.88 5.45 23.30
N GLN A 16 -9.71 5.12 22.76
CA GLN A 16 -9.55 4.11 21.73
C GLN A 16 -9.97 2.71 22.23
N GLN A 17 -9.57 2.32 23.44
CA GLN A 17 -9.97 1.04 24.04
C GLN A 17 -11.49 0.96 24.25
N ARG A 18 -12.11 2.04 24.73
CA ARG A 18 -13.58 2.12 24.88
C ARG A 18 -14.28 1.98 23.53
N MET A 19 -13.79 2.68 22.51
CA MET A 19 -14.34 2.61 21.17
C MET A 19 -14.22 1.20 20.58
N LEU A 20 -13.05 0.55 20.68
CA LEU A 20 -12.86 -0.84 20.24
C LEU A 20 -13.83 -1.81 20.93
N ARG A 21 -14.06 -1.63 22.24
CA ARG A 21 -15.04 -2.43 22.98
C ARG A 21 -16.45 -2.24 22.43
N THR A 22 -16.86 -0.99 22.19
CA THR A 22 -18.18 -0.68 21.61
C THR A 22 -18.32 -1.24 20.19
N LEU A 23 -17.30 -1.15 19.35
CA LEU A 23 -17.28 -1.76 18.02
C LEU A 23 -17.47 -3.28 18.11
N GLY A 24 -16.74 -3.95 19.00
CA GLY A 24 -16.89 -5.38 19.23
C GLY A 24 -18.30 -5.77 19.66
N GLN A 25 -18.91 -5.02 20.58
CA GLN A 25 -20.28 -5.27 21.03
C GLN A 25 -21.32 -5.10 19.91
N ASN A 26 -21.15 -4.08 19.06
CA ASN A 26 -22.03 -3.84 17.92
C ASN A 26 -21.88 -4.95 16.86
N LEU A 27 -20.66 -5.40 16.59
CA LEU A 27 -20.40 -6.54 15.69
C LEU A 27 -21.10 -7.81 16.17
N LEU A 28 -20.96 -8.16 17.45
CA LEU A 28 -21.63 -9.33 18.04
C LEU A 28 -23.16 -9.22 17.97
N SER A 29 -23.70 -8.01 18.13
CA SER A 29 -25.14 -7.77 18.05
C SER A 29 -25.68 -7.94 16.63
N ILE A 30 -24.90 -7.57 15.60
CA ILE A 30 -25.28 -7.75 14.20
C ILE A 30 -25.20 -9.23 13.81
N ASP A 31 -24.16 -9.94 14.25
CA ASP A 31 -23.98 -11.37 13.97
C ASP A 31 -25.10 -12.22 14.61
N ALA A 32 -25.46 -11.90 15.86
CA ALA A 32 -26.60 -12.51 16.53
C ALA A 32 -27.93 -12.26 15.77
N LYS A 33 -28.20 -11.02 15.34
CA LYS A 33 -29.40 -10.71 14.53
C LYS A 33 -29.41 -11.46 13.18
N ALA A 34 -28.26 -11.58 12.51
CA ALA A 34 -28.14 -12.30 11.25
C ALA A 34 -28.43 -13.81 11.39
N ALA A 35 -28.14 -14.40 12.56
CA ALA A 35 -28.45 -15.81 12.86
C ALA A 35 -29.95 -16.06 13.13
N TYR A 36 -30.71 -15.06 13.59
CA TYR A 36 -32.15 -15.16 13.85
C TYR A 36 -33.02 -14.83 12.62
N ASP A 37 -32.60 -13.88 11.78
CA ASP A 37 -33.41 -13.31 10.68
C ASP A 37 -33.03 -13.87 9.29
N ALA A 38 -32.92 -15.19 9.14
CA ALA A 38 -32.56 -15.83 7.86
C ALA A 38 -33.59 -15.67 6.71
N GLY A 39 -34.66 -14.89 6.89
CA GLY A 39 -35.76 -14.81 5.90
C GLY A 39 -36.27 -13.42 5.54
N THR A 40 -36.09 -12.40 6.38
CA THR A 40 -36.72 -11.09 6.14
C THR A 40 -36.06 -10.06 7.05
N ILE A 41 -35.59 -8.95 6.47
CA ILE A 41 -35.03 -7.72 7.07
C ILE A 41 -33.61 -7.46 6.53
N VAL A 42 -33.52 -7.00 5.28
CA VAL A 42 -32.25 -6.51 4.69
C VAL A 42 -32.13 -4.98 4.81
N ALA A 43 -33.23 -4.25 5.02
CA ALA A 43 -33.23 -2.78 4.95
C ALA A 43 -33.09 -2.04 6.30
N SER A 44 -33.47 -2.63 7.45
CA SER A 44 -33.57 -1.85 8.69
C SER A 44 -32.23 -1.56 9.39
N ASN A 45 -31.16 -2.29 9.04
CA ASN A 45 -29.85 -2.18 9.71
C ASN A 45 -28.75 -1.58 8.82
N THR A 46 -29.07 -1.09 7.62
CA THR A 46 -28.07 -0.57 6.67
C THR A 46 -27.30 0.60 7.25
N HIS A 47 -27.97 1.58 7.88
CA HIS A 47 -27.31 2.73 8.48
C HIS A 47 -26.41 2.38 9.68
N GLU A 48 -26.82 1.42 10.52
CA GLU A 48 -25.99 0.93 11.62
C GLU A 48 -24.71 0.25 11.09
N ARG A 49 -24.85 -0.56 10.03
CA ARG A 49 -23.73 -1.23 9.35
C ARG A 49 -22.80 -0.23 8.65
N GLU A 50 -23.33 0.81 8.01
CA GLU A 50 -22.56 1.90 7.39
C GLU A 50 -21.76 2.69 8.43
N ALA A 51 -22.37 3.02 9.57
CA ALA A 51 -21.70 3.69 10.68
C ALA A 51 -20.58 2.81 11.27
N LEU A 52 -20.85 1.52 11.44
CA LEU A 52 -19.88 0.55 11.94
C LEU A 52 -18.72 0.37 10.96
N LEU A 53 -19.00 0.24 9.65
CA LEU A 53 -18.00 0.16 8.59
C LEU A 53 -17.08 1.39 8.62
N THR A 54 -17.66 2.58 8.69
CA THR A 54 -16.91 3.83 8.78
C THR A 54 -16.00 3.83 10.01
N ALA A 55 -16.51 3.43 11.17
CA ALA A 55 -15.72 3.38 12.38
C ALA A 55 -14.59 2.34 12.33
N VAL A 56 -14.82 1.16 11.74
CA VAL A 56 -13.80 0.12 11.56
C VAL A 56 -12.70 0.57 10.60
N VAL A 57 -13.06 1.20 9.47
CA VAL A 57 -12.07 1.71 8.50
C VAL A 57 -11.22 2.83 9.12
N LEU A 58 -11.85 3.81 9.79
CA LEU A 58 -11.12 4.90 10.45
C LEU A 58 -10.24 4.39 11.58
N GLN A 59 -10.71 3.42 12.37
CA GLN A 59 -9.91 2.79 13.41
C GLN A 59 -8.74 1.99 12.83
N GLY A 60 -8.95 1.33 11.69
CA GLY A 60 -7.88 0.69 10.94
C GLY A 60 -6.76 1.68 10.61
N ILE A 61 -7.09 2.88 10.12
CA ILE A 61 -6.09 3.92 9.81
C ILE A 61 -5.27 4.30 11.06
N VAL A 62 -5.92 4.46 12.22
CA VAL A 62 -5.21 4.77 13.48
C VAL A 62 -4.30 3.62 13.91
N VAL A 63 -4.76 2.38 13.80
CA VAL A 63 -3.95 1.18 14.09
C VAL A 63 -2.77 1.08 13.12
N ALA A 64 -2.99 1.44 11.85
CA ALA A 64 -1.98 1.59 10.81
C ALA A 64 -1.07 2.82 11.00
N GLN A 65 -1.00 3.41 12.19
CA GLN A 65 0.00 4.43 12.55
C GLN A 65 0.74 4.07 13.85
N SER A 66 0.36 2.97 14.51
CA SER A 66 0.94 2.48 15.77
C SER A 66 2.02 1.42 15.56
N ALA A 67 3.06 1.39 16.42
CA ALA A 67 4.19 0.47 16.32
C ALA A 67 3.78 -1.02 16.24
N ASP A 68 2.87 -1.45 17.13
CA ASP A 68 2.42 -2.85 17.22
C ASP A 68 1.05 -3.08 16.57
N GLY A 69 0.58 -2.14 15.75
CA GLY A 69 -0.77 -2.15 15.23
C GLY A 69 -0.99 -3.26 14.21
N VAL A 70 -1.95 -4.16 14.44
CA VAL A 70 -2.33 -5.20 13.47
C VAL A 70 -3.56 -4.75 12.68
N LEU A 71 -3.33 -4.29 11.44
CA LEU A 71 -4.37 -3.77 10.55
C LEU A 71 -5.26 -4.86 9.93
N GLU A 72 -4.70 -6.04 9.70
CA GLU A 72 -5.36 -7.11 8.93
C GLU A 72 -6.76 -7.50 9.46
N PRO A 73 -6.98 -7.69 10.77
CA PRO A 73 -8.32 -7.95 11.31
C PRO A 73 -9.33 -6.84 10.99
N HIS A 74 -8.89 -5.57 11.00
CA HIS A 74 -9.75 -4.43 10.71
C HIS A 74 -10.17 -4.42 9.23
N ILE A 75 -9.26 -4.73 8.31
CA ILE A 75 -9.58 -4.78 6.87
C ILE A 75 -10.43 -6.00 6.53
N LYS A 76 -10.18 -7.16 7.16
CA LYS A 76 -11.06 -8.33 7.04
C LYS A 76 -12.48 -8.01 7.51
N CYS A 77 -12.61 -7.36 8.67
CA CYS A 77 -13.90 -6.92 9.20
C CYS A 77 -14.57 -5.89 8.28
N ALA A 78 -13.82 -4.90 7.79
CA ALA A 78 -14.33 -3.91 6.85
C ALA A 78 -14.77 -4.55 5.53
N SER A 79 -14.04 -5.54 4.99
CA SER A 79 -14.43 -6.26 3.78
C SER A 79 -15.76 -7.02 3.97
N TRP A 80 -15.93 -7.68 5.12
CA TRP A 80 -17.21 -8.31 5.45
C TRP A 80 -18.36 -7.30 5.54
N LEU A 81 -18.12 -6.14 6.18
CA LEU A 81 -19.11 -5.07 6.27
C LEU A 81 -19.43 -4.46 4.90
N MET A 82 -18.42 -4.24 4.04
CA MET A 82 -18.56 -3.77 2.65
C MET A 82 -19.48 -4.69 1.84
N GLN A 83 -19.31 -6.01 1.98
CA GLN A 83 -20.20 -7.00 1.37
C GLN A 83 -21.63 -6.88 1.93
N ALA A 84 -21.76 -6.76 3.25
CA ALA A 84 -23.05 -6.71 3.93
C ALA A 84 -23.90 -5.46 3.59
N VAL A 85 -23.25 -4.38 3.15
CA VAL A 85 -23.93 -3.14 2.70
C VAL A 85 -23.96 -2.98 1.17
N GLY A 86 -23.39 -3.92 0.40
CA GLY A 86 -23.41 -3.90 -1.07
C GLY A 86 -22.42 -2.92 -1.73
N TYR A 87 -21.47 -2.36 -0.98
CA TYR A 87 -20.56 -1.33 -1.48
C TYR A 87 -19.43 -1.85 -2.38
N PHE A 88 -19.34 -3.17 -2.59
CA PHE A 88 -18.48 -3.70 -3.65
C PHE A 88 -19.05 -3.46 -5.05
N ASP A 89 -20.37 -3.39 -5.17
CA ASP A 89 -21.07 -3.33 -6.45
C ASP A 89 -21.68 -1.93 -6.70
N GLU A 90 -21.90 -1.14 -5.66
CA GLU A 90 -22.56 0.16 -5.75
C GLU A 90 -21.75 1.31 -5.14
N ILE A 91 -21.81 2.48 -5.81
CA ILE A 91 -21.20 3.69 -5.30
C ILE A 91 -22.09 4.28 -4.21
N PRO A 92 -21.57 4.52 -3.00
CA PRO A 92 -22.32 5.26 -2.02
C PRO A 92 -22.54 6.70 -2.47
N GLN A 93 -23.79 7.16 -2.40
CA GLN A 93 -24.16 8.55 -2.68
C GLN A 93 -23.80 9.48 -1.50
N ASN A 94 -23.73 8.93 -0.29
CA ASN A 94 -23.33 9.66 0.90
C ASN A 94 -21.81 9.95 0.86
N PRO A 95 -21.36 11.22 1.04
CA PRO A 95 -19.94 11.57 1.01
C PRO A 95 -19.06 10.84 2.03
N ILE A 96 -19.57 10.57 3.24
CA ILE A 96 -18.86 9.83 4.29
C ILE A 96 -18.72 8.37 3.89
N ALA A 97 -19.80 7.74 3.43
CA ALA A 97 -19.76 6.36 2.96
C ALA A 97 -18.81 6.21 1.76
N ARG A 98 -18.85 7.17 0.83
CA ARG A 98 -17.95 7.25 -0.31
C ARG A 98 -16.48 7.37 0.12
N MET A 99 -16.18 8.28 1.05
CA MET A 99 -14.85 8.40 1.66
C MET A 99 -14.41 7.07 2.28
N THR A 100 -15.30 6.40 3.02
CA THR A 100 -15.03 5.12 3.68
C THR A 100 -14.68 4.03 2.66
N VAL A 101 -15.45 3.90 1.57
CA VAL A 101 -15.18 2.95 0.47
C VAL A 101 -13.83 3.24 -0.19
N GLN A 102 -13.55 4.50 -0.49
CA GLN A 102 -12.29 4.93 -1.10
C GLN A 102 -11.09 4.66 -0.16
N ARG A 103 -11.21 4.94 1.13
CA ARG A 103 -10.18 4.64 2.15
C ARG A 103 -9.97 3.15 2.31
N PHE A 104 -11.04 2.36 2.40
CA PHE A 104 -10.95 0.90 2.44
C PHE A 104 -10.17 0.37 1.24
N GLY A 105 -10.51 0.79 0.02
CA GLY A 105 -9.85 0.31 -1.20
C GLY A 105 -8.35 0.63 -1.23
N MET A 106 -7.97 1.87 -0.93
CA MET A 106 -6.56 2.25 -0.88
C MET A 106 -5.80 1.45 0.19
N VAL A 107 -6.35 1.35 1.41
CA VAL A 107 -5.71 0.61 2.50
C VAL A 107 -5.58 -0.88 2.17
N ASP A 108 -6.61 -1.49 1.59
CA ASP A 108 -6.57 -2.90 1.22
C ASP A 108 -5.51 -3.19 0.14
N VAL A 109 -5.36 -2.31 -0.86
CA VAL A 109 -4.31 -2.45 -1.90
C VAL A 109 -2.92 -2.24 -1.31
N MET A 110 -2.71 -1.22 -0.48
CA MET A 110 -1.41 -1.02 0.17
C MET A 110 -1.06 -2.21 1.06
N LEU A 111 -2.04 -2.74 1.80
CA LEU A 111 -1.87 -3.94 2.61
C LEU A 111 -1.55 -5.17 1.75
N ALA A 112 -2.24 -5.33 0.62
CA ALA A 112 -1.99 -6.42 -0.33
C ALA A 112 -0.56 -6.36 -0.90
N ILE A 113 -0.08 -5.15 -1.22
CA ILE A 113 1.29 -4.91 -1.64
C ILE A 113 2.26 -5.26 -0.51
N SER A 114 2.11 -4.71 0.69
CA SER A 114 3.07 -4.98 1.77
C SER A 114 3.13 -6.46 2.15
N ARG A 115 1.98 -7.15 2.18
CA ARG A 115 1.89 -8.59 2.53
C ARG A 115 2.07 -9.55 1.38
N GLN A 116 2.27 -9.05 0.16
CA GLN A 116 2.38 -9.86 -1.05
C GLN A 116 1.22 -10.86 -1.20
N ARG A 117 0.00 -10.38 -0.96
CA ARG A 117 -1.24 -11.14 -1.06
C ARG A 117 -2.17 -10.49 -2.07
N ARG A 118 -3.25 -11.19 -2.42
CA ARG A 118 -4.38 -10.59 -3.14
C ARG A 118 -5.14 -9.65 -2.19
N PRO A 119 -5.68 -8.50 -2.67
CA PRO A 119 -6.61 -7.67 -1.92
C PRO A 119 -7.78 -8.49 -1.34
N TYR A 120 -8.35 -8.05 -0.21
CA TYR A 120 -9.57 -8.66 0.34
C TYR A 120 -10.81 -8.26 -0.44
N ALA A 121 -10.79 -7.09 -1.08
CA ALA A 121 -11.81 -6.69 -2.02
C ALA A 121 -11.87 -7.67 -3.20
N PRO A 122 -13.07 -8.02 -3.69
CA PRO A 122 -13.20 -8.87 -4.85
C PRO A 122 -12.73 -8.13 -6.12
N GLN A 123 -12.36 -8.89 -7.16
CA GLN A 123 -11.83 -8.30 -8.40
C GLN A 123 -12.84 -7.39 -9.10
N ASN A 124 -14.14 -7.70 -8.99
CA ASN A 124 -15.22 -6.90 -9.56
C ASN A 124 -15.60 -5.67 -8.70
N PHE A 125 -14.89 -5.41 -7.60
CA PHE A 125 -15.12 -4.20 -6.80
C PHE A 125 -15.10 -2.96 -7.69
N ILE A 126 -16.14 -2.15 -7.64
CA ILE A 126 -16.32 -0.96 -8.49
C ILE A 126 -15.17 0.05 -8.44
N LEU A 127 -14.43 0.14 -7.34
CA LEU A 127 -13.27 1.04 -7.23
C LEU A 127 -12.02 0.44 -7.90
N ASN A 128 -12.00 -0.87 -8.15
CA ASN A 128 -10.94 -1.54 -8.90
C ASN A 128 -11.17 -1.48 -10.41
N GLN A 129 -12.29 -0.91 -10.87
CA GLN A 129 -12.60 -0.69 -12.29
C GLN A 129 -12.22 0.73 -12.69
N PRO A 130 -11.46 0.95 -13.78
CA PRO A 130 -10.95 2.27 -14.14
C PRO A 130 -12.09 3.23 -14.51
N ASP A 131 -12.26 4.29 -13.73
CA ASP A 131 -13.24 5.36 -13.98
C ASP A 131 -12.78 6.65 -13.29
N GLN A 132 -11.78 7.30 -13.90
CA GLN A 132 -11.15 8.50 -13.35
C GLN A 132 -12.15 9.62 -13.10
N HIS A 133 -13.06 9.86 -14.05
CA HIS A 133 -14.08 10.90 -13.91
C HIS A 133 -14.95 10.64 -12.70
N ARG A 134 -15.36 9.39 -12.49
CA ARG A 134 -16.25 9.06 -11.38
C ARG A 134 -15.57 9.09 -10.02
N TRP A 135 -14.25 8.88 -9.91
CA TRP A 135 -13.57 8.77 -8.61
C TRP A 135 -12.69 9.96 -8.25
N ASP A 136 -11.99 10.53 -9.22
CA ASP A 136 -11.02 11.60 -8.98
C ASP A 136 -11.63 13.00 -9.13
N THR A 137 -12.72 13.15 -9.90
CA THR A 137 -13.33 14.47 -10.17
C THR A 137 -14.57 14.80 -9.32
N THR A 138 -15.08 13.82 -8.57
CA THR A 138 -16.20 14.00 -7.64
C THR A 138 -15.70 14.20 -6.21
N GLU A 139 -16.46 14.87 -5.34
CA GLU A 139 -16.07 15.03 -3.93
C GLU A 139 -16.71 13.95 -3.00
N PRO A 140 -15.96 13.34 -2.07
CA PRO A 140 -14.50 13.45 -1.93
C PRO A 140 -13.75 12.83 -3.10
N SER A 141 -12.73 13.54 -3.58
CA SER A 141 -11.85 13.08 -4.66
C SER A 141 -10.90 12.01 -4.15
N PHE A 142 -10.88 10.86 -4.83
CA PHE A 142 -9.97 9.76 -4.50
C PHE A 142 -8.51 10.22 -4.60
N HIS A 143 -8.12 10.80 -5.74
CA HIS A 143 -6.77 11.34 -5.97
C HIS A 143 -6.33 12.35 -4.90
N LYS A 144 -7.14 13.36 -4.58
CA LYS A 144 -6.77 14.34 -3.55
C LYS A 144 -6.64 13.72 -2.16
N MET A 145 -7.39 12.65 -1.90
CA MET A 145 -7.45 12.01 -0.58
C MET A 145 -6.30 11.02 -0.35
N THR A 146 -5.85 10.33 -1.40
CA THR A 146 -4.86 9.24 -1.33
C THR A 146 -3.52 9.60 -1.94
N GLY A 147 -3.46 10.65 -2.77
CA GLY A 147 -2.28 10.99 -3.56
C GLY A 147 -2.07 10.12 -4.79
N CYS A 148 -2.82 9.02 -4.93
CA CYS A 148 -2.76 8.09 -6.04
C CYS A 148 -4.05 8.23 -6.87
N PRO A 149 -3.98 8.57 -8.17
CA PRO A 149 -5.18 8.64 -9.00
C PRO A 149 -5.79 7.25 -9.16
N GLN A 150 -7.12 7.19 -9.29
CA GLN A 150 -7.84 5.93 -9.28
C GLN A 150 -7.42 4.95 -10.40
N PRO A 151 -7.16 5.37 -11.64
CA PRO A 151 -6.63 4.47 -12.67
C PRO A 151 -5.30 3.82 -12.28
N LEU A 152 -4.42 4.56 -11.58
CA LEU A 152 -3.15 4.02 -11.10
C LEU A 152 -3.35 3.00 -9.97
N MET A 153 -4.33 3.23 -9.10
CA MET A 153 -4.74 2.22 -8.10
C MET A 153 -5.20 0.92 -8.78
N CYS A 154 -5.95 0.98 -9.89
CA CYS A 154 -6.33 -0.21 -10.67
C CYS A 154 -5.10 -0.99 -11.18
N PHE A 155 -4.05 -0.30 -11.63
CA PHE A 155 -2.79 -0.95 -12.00
C PHE A 155 -2.15 -1.64 -10.80
N LEU A 156 -2.09 -1.00 -9.64
CA LEU A 156 -1.54 -1.58 -8.41
C LEU A 156 -2.29 -2.83 -7.96
N VAL A 157 -3.64 -2.84 -8.06
CA VAL A 157 -4.46 -4.04 -7.82
C VAL A 157 -4.05 -5.19 -8.75
N ARG A 158 -3.94 -4.91 -10.06
CA ARG A 158 -3.57 -5.91 -11.07
C ARG A 158 -2.16 -6.44 -10.83
N ILE A 159 -1.22 -5.58 -10.44
CA ILE A 159 0.14 -5.98 -10.06
C ILE A 159 0.12 -6.92 -8.84
N ALA A 160 -0.67 -6.60 -7.81
CA ALA A 160 -0.78 -7.44 -6.62
C ALA A 160 -1.32 -8.84 -6.95
N HIS A 161 -2.37 -8.94 -7.76
CA HIS A 161 -2.89 -10.23 -8.24
C HIS A 161 -1.84 -10.99 -9.05
N LEU A 162 -1.19 -10.32 -10.00
CA LEU A 162 -0.22 -10.97 -10.88
C LEU A 162 1.03 -11.47 -10.13
N ALA A 163 1.48 -10.73 -9.11
CA ALA A 163 2.57 -11.17 -8.24
C ALA A 163 2.21 -12.43 -7.43
N CYS A 164 0.95 -12.56 -6.99
CA CYS A 164 0.47 -13.79 -6.38
C CYS A 164 0.39 -14.94 -7.40
N ASP A 165 -0.11 -14.68 -8.62
CA ASP A 165 -0.15 -15.70 -9.68
C ASP A 165 1.27 -16.23 -10.00
N VAL A 166 2.28 -15.36 -10.03
CA VAL A 166 3.70 -15.77 -10.19
C VAL A 166 4.14 -16.67 -9.03
N SER A 167 3.79 -16.32 -7.79
CA SER A 167 4.15 -17.10 -6.61
C SER A 167 3.47 -18.48 -6.62
N ASP A 168 2.17 -18.54 -6.94
CA ASP A 168 1.40 -19.78 -6.98
C ASP A 168 1.89 -20.73 -8.08
N VAL A 169 2.33 -20.20 -9.24
CA VAL A 169 2.90 -21.02 -10.33
C VAL A 169 4.27 -21.59 -9.97
N LEU A 170 5.09 -20.88 -9.21
CA LEU A 170 6.36 -21.41 -8.70
C LEU A 170 6.15 -22.60 -7.75
N GLU A 171 5.04 -22.60 -7.01
CA GLU A 171 4.68 -23.71 -6.12
C GLU A 171 4.06 -24.90 -6.89
N THR A 172 3.42 -24.66 -8.04
CA THR A 172 2.59 -25.66 -8.76
C THR A 172 3.13 -26.12 -10.12
N ASN A 173 4.26 -25.59 -10.61
CA ASN A 173 4.89 -25.92 -11.90
C ASN A 173 3.97 -25.77 -13.15
N LEU A 174 3.03 -24.81 -13.13
CA LEU A 174 2.11 -24.53 -14.24
C LEU A 174 2.72 -23.61 -15.32
N HIS A 175 2.06 -23.51 -16.48
CA HIS A 175 2.54 -22.77 -17.66
C HIS A 175 2.80 -21.25 -17.41
N GLN A 176 4.07 -20.90 -17.22
CA GLN A 176 4.57 -19.54 -16.96
C GLN A 176 4.29 -18.52 -18.09
N GLY A 177 4.12 -18.97 -19.34
CA GLY A 177 3.97 -18.10 -20.50
C GLY A 177 2.73 -17.19 -20.47
N ALA A 178 1.61 -17.67 -19.94
CA ALA A 178 0.38 -16.87 -19.86
C ALA A 178 0.50 -15.71 -18.85
N ILE A 179 1.21 -15.93 -17.75
CA ILE A 179 1.47 -14.90 -16.73
C ILE A 179 2.42 -13.84 -17.29
N LEU A 180 3.48 -14.24 -17.98
CA LEU A 180 4.41 -13.30 -18.63
C LEU A 180 3.70 -12.44 -19.68
N ASN A 181 2.82 -13.02 -20.50
CA ASN A 181 2.03 -12.24 -21.46
C ASN A 181 1.14 -11.19 -20.77
N LYS A 182 0.47 -11.55 -19.68
CA LYS A 182 -0.30 -10.60 -18.86
C LYS A 182 0.59 -9.51 -18.25
N ALA A 183 1.82 -9.86 -17.83
CA ALA A 183 2.79 -8.91 -17.30
C ALA A 183 3.23 -7.88 -18.34
N PHE A 184 3.57 -8.32 -19.55
CA PHE A 184 3.95 -7.43 -20.65
C PHE A 184 2.80 -6.53 -21.09
N GLN A 185 1.58 -7.07 -21.16
CA GLN A 185 0.40 -6.28 -21.43
C GLN A 185 0.20 -5.20 -20.36
N LEU A 186 0.30 -5.56 -19.08
CA LEU A 186 0.17 -4.64 -17.96
C LEU A 186 1.24 -3.53 -17.96
N ASP A 187 2.50 -3.87 -18.22
CA ASP A 187 3.61 -2.90 -18.36
C ASP A 187 3.35 -1.94 -19.54
N THR A 188 2.86 -2.45 -20.67
CA THR A 188 2.52 -1.64 -21.85
C THR A 188 1.39 -0.66 -21.57
N GLU A 189 0.30 -1.13 -20.95
CA GLU A 189 -0.85 -0.29 -20.58
C GLU A 189 -0.45 0.78 -19.55
N LEU A 190 0.37 0.41 -18.56
CA LEU A 190 0.88 1.36 -17.56
C LEU A 190 1.72 2.46 -18.22
N ARG A 191 2.63 2.11 -19.14
CA ARG A 191 3.43 3.09 -19.92
C ARG A 191 2.57 3.99 -20.79
N ALA A 192 1.55 3.43 -21.43
CA ALA A 192 0.63 4.21 -22.26
C ALA A 192 -0.14 5.24 -21.42
N TRP A 193 -0.64 4.81 -20.25
CA TRP A 193 -1.32 5.69 -19.30
C TRP A 193 -0.39 6.79 -18.77
N GLY A 194 0.83 6.42 -18.37
CA GLY A 194 1.83 7.34 -17.82
C GLY A 194 2.76 7.97 -18.86
N SER A 195 2.34 8.11 -20.11
CA SER A 195 3.21 8.57 -21.21
C SER A 195 3.81 9.98 -21.00
N ALA A 196 3.18 10.80 -20.15
CA ALA A 196 3.70 12.12 -19.75
C ALA A 196 4.77 12.04 -18.65
N TYR A 197 4.86 10.92 -17.92
CA TYR A 197 5.81 10.72 -16.82
C TYR A 197 7.10 10.12 -17.38
N ASN A 198 8.07 10.99 -17.63
CA ASN A 198 9.36 10.63 -18.21
C ASN A 198 10.44 10.27 -17.16
N GLY A 199 10.14 10.42 -15.87
CA GLY A 199 11.08 10.10 -14.78
C GLY A 199 12.21 11.11 -14.65
N ILE A 200 12.13 12.23 -15.38
CA ILE A 200 13.03 13.36 -15.21
C ILE A 200 12.47 14.20 -14.05
N PRO A 201 13.26 14.44 -13.00
CA PRO A 201 12.85 15.31 -11.91
C PRO A 201 12.46 16.69 -12.46
N PRO A 202 11.28 17.22 -12.09
CA PRO A 202 10.83 18.51 -12.58
C PRO A 202 11.72 19.64 -12.05
N ALA A 203 11.81 20.76 -12.77
CA ALA A 203 12.40 21.97 -12.21
C ALA A 203 11.54 22.46 -11.02
N GLN A 204 12.15 23.21 -10.10
CA GLN A 204 11.45 23.72 -8.91
C GLN A 204 10.23 24.55 -9.31
N GLY A 205 9.05 24.14 -8.87
CA GLY A 205 7.77 24.81 -9.16
C GLY A 205 7.11 24.46 -10.49
N GLU A 206 7.69 23.58 -11.30
CA GLU A 206 7.13 23.16 -12.60
C GLU A 206 5.89 22.26 -12.44
N ARG A 207 5.88 21.39 -11.42
CA ARG A 207 4.79 20.45 -11.11
C ARG A 207 4.26 20.67 -9.71
N THR A 208 2.97 20.43 -9.50
CA THR A 208 2.39 20.51 -8.16
C THR A 208 2.89 19.35 -7.29
N PRO A 209 2.95 19.48 -5.95
CA PRO A 209 3.32 18.36 -5.07
C PRO A 209 2.43 17.12 -5.26
N LEU A 210 1.15 17.29 -5.58
CA LEU A 210 0.24 16.17 -5.83
C LEU A 210 0.59 15.44 -7.15
N ASP A 211 1.03 16.16 -8.19
CA ASP A 211 1.47 15.56 -9.44
C ASP A 211 2.80 14.80 -9.26
N ILE A 212 3.73 15.36 -8.48
CA ILE A 212 4.99 14.69 -8.14
C ILE A 212 4.70 13.39 -7.38
N LEU A 213 3.79 13.42 -6.39
CA LEU A 213 3.37 12.22 -5.67
C LEU A 213 2.72 11.18 -6.59
N THR A 214 1.89 11.63 -7.53
CA THR A 214 1.29 10.75 -8.56
C THR A 214 2.38 10.03 -9.34
N GLU A 215 3.42 10.77 -9.74
CA GLU A 215 4.56 10.22 -10.45
C GLU A 215 5.40 9.27 -9.57
N CYS A 216 5.54 9.55 -8.27
CA CYS A 216 6.14 8.60 -7.31
C CYS A 216 5.38 7.27 -7.30
N PHE A 217 4.04 7.29 -7.23
CA PHE A 217 3.24 6.06 -7.30
C PHE A 217 3.39 5.35 -8.64
N TYR A 218 3.49 6.10 -9.75
CA TYR A 218 3.65 5.55 -11.09
C TYR A 218 4.97 4.78 -11.22
N TRP A 219 6.09 5.37 -10.81
CA TRP A 219 7.39 4.69 -10.85
C TRP A 219 7.51 3.58 -9.80
N THR A 220 6.81 3.71 -8.67
CA THR A 220 6.66 2.61 -7.70
C THR A 220 5.92 1.42 -8.33
N ALA A 221 4.88 1.64 -9.14
CA ALA A 221 4.19 0.57 -9.83
C ALA A 221 5.11 -0.18 -10.81
N HIS A 222 5.96 0.54 -11.54
CA HIS A 222 7.02 -0.06 -12.38
C HIS A 222 8.03 -0.86 -11.55
N LEU A 223 8.45 -0.35 -10.40
CA LEU A 223 9.36 -1.04 -9.49
C LEU A 223 8.74 -2.32 -8.94
N LEU A 224 7.46 -2.29 -8.57
CA LEU A 224 6.71 -3.48 -8.15
C LEU A 224 6.59 -4.52 -9.26
N LEU A 225 6.32 -4.11 -10.52
CA LEU A 225 6.33 -5.01 -11.66
C LEU A 225 7.69 -5.67 -11.86
N ALA A 226 8.76 -4.87 -11.87
CA ALA A 226 10.13 -5.36 -12.02
C ALA A 226 10.49 -6.37 -10.94
N ARG A 227 10.27 -6.03 -9.66
CA ARG A 227 10.70 -6.86 -8.53
C ARG A 227 9.80 -8.07 -8.26
N ARG A 228 8.49 -7.93 -8.42
CA ARG A 228 7.52 -8.94 -7.94
C ARG A 228 6.92 -9.80 -9.05
N VAL A 229 6.90 -9.29 -10.27
CA VAL A 229 6.34 -10.02 -11.41
C VAL A 229 7.45 -10.52 -12.32
N PHE A 230 8.32 -9.63 -12.80
CA PHE A 230 9.45 -10.01 -13.66
C PHE A 230 10.62 -10.63 -12.86
N ARG A 231 10.65 -10.40 -11.54
CA ARG A 231 11.73 -10.85 -10.64
C ARG A 231 13.12 -10.37 -11.07
N ASP A 232 13.16 -9.15 -11.61
CA ASP A 232 14.40 -8.45 -11.92
C ASP A 232 15.21 -8.29 -10.62
N GLN A 233 16.49 -8.63 -10.64
CA GLN A 233 17.35 -8.54 -9.46
C GLN A 233 17.47 -7.10 -8.95
N THR A 234 17.65 -6.92 -7.63
CA THR A 234 17.86 -5.59 -7.04
C THR A 234 18.99 -4.82 -7.73
N CYS A 235 20.12 -5.48 -8.02
CA CYS A 235 21.26 -4.84 -8.70
C CYS A 235 21.09 -4.63 -10.21
N SER A 236 19.93 -4.99 -10.79
CA SER A 236 19.71 -4.81 -12.23
C SER A 236 19.67 -3.32 -12.60
N PRO A 237 20.16 -2.93 -13.79
CA PRO A 237 20.11 -1.53 -14.23
C PRO A 237 18.68 -0.96 -14.24
N ARG A 238 17.69 -1.78 -14.61
CA ARG A 238 16.28 -1.38 -14.60
C ARG A 238 15.79 -1.04 -13.20
N VAL A 239 16.02 -1.91 -12.22
CA VAL A 239 15.59 -1.66 -10.83
C VAL A 239 16.28 -0.42 -10.27
N GLN A 240 17.60 -0.32 -10.44
CA GLN A 240 18.34 0.82 -9.91
C GLN A 240 17.92 2.13 -10.57
N HIS A 241 17.66 2.15 -11.88
CA HIS A 241 17.09 3.32 -12.54
C HIS A 241 15.75 3.75 -11.91
N LEU A 242 14.84 2.81 -11.68
CA LEU A 242 13.53 3.10 -11.05
C LEU A 242 13.69 3.66 -9.63
N VAL A 243 14.62 3.11 -8.85
CA VAL A 243 14.95 3.59 -7.50
C VAL A 243 15.44 5.04 -7.53
N HIS A 244 16.39 5.36 -8.42
CA HIS A 244 16.94 6.71 -8.56
C HIS A 244 15.86 7.72 -8.99
N VAL A 245 14.98 7.34 -9.91
CA VAL A 245 13.84 8.16 -10.33
C VAL A 245 12.91 8.44 -9.14
N CYS A 246 12.56 7.41 -8.36
CA CYS A 246 11.75 7.58 -7.15
C CYS A 246 12.40 8.54 -6.15
N PHE A 247 13.68 8.40 -5.85
CA PHE A 247 14.38 9.30 -4.92
C PHE A 247 14.42 10.74 -5.44
N GLY A 248 14.77 10.93 -6.71
CA GLY A 248 14.76 12.24 -7.34
C GLY A 248 13.41 12.94 -7.24
N LEU A 249 12.30 12.22 -7.47
CA LEU A 249 10.95 12.77 -7.33
C LEU A 249 10.60 13.09 -5.88
N MET A 250 10.91 12.18 -4.95
CA MET A 250 10.64 12.36 -3.51
C MET A 250 11.43 13.53 -2.90
N ASP A 251 12.59 13.87 -3.46
CA ASP A 251 13.39 15.02 -3.03
C ASP A 251 12.67 16.36 -3.28
N HIS A 252 11.82 16.42 -4.32
CA HIS A 252 11.03 17.61 -4.65
C HIS A 252 9.78 17.78 -3.78
N LEU A 253 9.50 16.80 -2.91
CA LEU A 253 8.41 16.89 -1.93
C LEU A 253 8.97 17.33 -0.58
N SER A 254 8.78 18.62 -0.28
CA SER A 254 9.13 19.17 1.03
C SER A 254 8.29 18.54 2.12
N THR A 255 8.93 18.19 3.24
CA THR A 255 8.24 17.63 4.40
C THR A 255 7.13 18.55 4.90
N GLY A 256 5.93 18.02 5.07
CA GLY A 256 4.74 18.73 5.52
C GLY A 256 3.97 19.49 4.44
N CYS A 257 4.30 19.31 3.15
CA CYS A 257 3.54 19.92 2.05
C CYS A 257 2.11 19.38 1.91
N GLY A 258 1.78 18.28 2.59
CA GLY A 258 0.46 17.65 2.59
C GLY A 258 0.51 16.33 1.82
N PRO A 259 0.68 16.33 0.48
CA PRO A 259 0.78 15.12 -0.30
C PRO A 259 1.88 14.16 0.17
N ASP A 260 2.99 14.69 0.69
CA ASP A 260 4.09 13.88 1.21
C ASP A 260 3.70 12.96 2.38
N SER A 261 2.55 13.18 3.02
CA SER A 261 2.02 12.24 4.01
C SER A 261 1.79 10.84 3.43
N SER A 262 1.50 10.73 2.12
CA SER A 262 1.20 9.46 1.42
C SER A 262 2.39 8.83 0.69
N LEU A 263 3.60 9.39 0.86
CA LEU A 263 4.85 8.76 0.45
C LEU A 263 5.28 7.47 1.16
N PRO A 264 4.79 7.05 2.33
CA PRO A 264 5.51 6.03 3.09
C PRO A 264 5.63 4.69 2.39
N GLN A 265 4.60 4.27 1.66
CA GLN A 265 4.65 3.06 0.85
C GLN A 265 5.61 3.20 -0.35
N PRO A 266 5.49 4.22 -1.23
CA PRO A 266 6.49 4.49 -2.27
C PRO A 266 7.94 4.54 -1.73
N PHE A 267 8.13 5.26 -0.63
CA PHE A 267 9.44 5.43 0.02
C PHE A 267 10.02 4.09 0.45
N TYR A 268 9.26 3.28 1.19
CA TYR A 268 9.71 1.96 1.64
C TYR A 268 10.08 1.03 0.49
N ILE A 269 9.23 0.96 -0.55
CA ILE A 269 9.45 0.08 -1.71
C ILE A 269 10.70 0.49 -2.50
N ALA A 270 11.00 1.78 -2.64
CA ALA A 270 12.21 2.25 -3.28
C ALA A 270 13.45 2.10 -2.38
N ALA A 271 13.36 2.53 -1.13
CA ALA A 271 14.45 2.57 -0.15
C ALA A 271 15.12 1.21 0.06
N ARG A 272 14.33 0.15 0.23
CA ARG A 272 14.86 -1.20 0.45
C ARG A 272 15.69 -1.74 -0.71
N GLU A 273 15.51 -1.20 -1.92
CA GLU A 273 16.23 -1.62 -3.13
C GLU A 273 17.51 -0.79 -3.36
N ALA A 274 17.82 0.17 -2.49
CA ALA A 274 19.04 0.98 -2.57
C ALA A 274 20.31 0.15 -2.30
N ILE A 275 21.28 0.25 -3.21
CA ILE A 275 22.57 -0.47 -3.11
C ILE A 275 23.76 0.45 -2.87
N SER A 276 23.69 1.71 -3.30
CA SER A 276 24.80 2.64 -3.17
C SER A 276 24.85 3.24 -1.76
N PRO A 277 26.05 3.47 -1.19
CA PRO A 277 26.16 4.18 0.08
C PRO A 277 25.48 5.56 0.07
N GLU A 278 25.57 6.26 -1.05
CA GLU A 278 25.01 7.60 -1.25
C GLU A 278 23.48 7.57 -1.15
N ASP A 279 22.83 6.64 -1.84
CA ASP A 279 21.38 6.45 -1.78
C ASP A 279 20.92 6.10 -0.37
N ARG A 280 21.65 5.21 0.32
CA ARG A 280 21.30 4.81 1.69
C ARG A 280 21.44 5.96 2.68
N VAL A 281 22.42 6.83 2.51
CA VAL A 281 22.55 8.07 3.28
C VAL A 281 21.37 9.01 3.01
N TRP A 282 20.99 9.20 1.74
CA TRP A 282 19.83 10.01 1.37
C TRP A 282 18.54 9.44 2.00
N VAL A 283 18.32 8.13 1.95
CA VAL A 283 17.16 7.47 2.55
C VAL A 283 17.09 7.75 4.06
N ARG A 284 18.20 7.59 4.78
CA ARG A 284 18.25 7.90 6.23
C ARG A 284 17.90 9.37 6.52
N GLN A 285 18.50 10.29 5.78
CA GLN A 285 18.24 11.73 5.94
C GLN A 285 16.78 12.09 5.62
N LYS A 286 16.22 11.54 4.56
CA LYS A 286 14.81 11.75 4.18
C LYS A 286 13.89 11.18 5.25
N HIS A 287 14.18 9.97 5.76
CA HIS A 287 13.44 9.36 6.85
C HIS A 287 13.46 10.23 8.11
N GLU A 288 14.62 10.70 8.56
CA GLU A 288 14.77 11.61 9.70
C GLU A 288 13.96 12.91 9.52
N SER A 289 14.01 13.50 8.33
CA SER A 289 13.21 14.69 8.01
C SER A 289 11.72 14.41 8.15
N MET A 290 11.24 13.28 7.60
CA MET A 290 9.83 12.92 7.65
C MET A 290 9.37 12.59 9.07
N THR A 291 10.18 11.88 9.88
CA THR A 291 9.80 11.51 11.26
C THR A 291 9.85 12.69 12.23
N ALA A 292 10.67 13.71 11.95
CA ALA A 292 10.64 14.97 12.70
C ALA A 292 9.27 15.69 12.59
N TYR A 293 8.58 15.53 11.46
CA TYR A 293 7.26 16.13 11.21
C TYR A 293 6.10 15.16 11.49
N TYR A 294 6.12 13.97 10.89
CA TYR A 294 5.14 12.91 11.07
C TYR A 294 5.56 11.98 12.21
N ARG A 295 4.92 12.10 13.37
CA ARG A 295 5.23 11.32 14.59
C ARG A 295 4.70 9.87 14.57
N GLU A 296 4.49 9.32 13.38
CA GLU A 296 3.96 7.97 13.18
C GLU A 296 5.05 6.94 13.46
N GLN A 297 4.80 6.03 14.41
CA GLN A 297 5.82 5.07 14.86
C GLN A 297 6.19 4.03 13.80
N GLN A 298 5.27 3.75 12.87
CA GLN A 298 5.49 2.73 11.83
C GLN A 298 6.59 3.09 10.84
N ARG A 299 6.89 4.38 10.67
CA ARG A 299 8.02 4.83 9.84
C ARG A 299 9.35 4.33 10.41
N ASN A 300 9.49 4.30 11.73
CA ASN A 300 10.70 3.82 12.40
C ASN A 300 10.87 2.33 12.17
N SER A 301 9.81 1.55 12.37
CA SER A 301 9.84 0.11 12.17
C SER A 301 10.12 -0.25 10.70
N ALA A 302 9.56 0.49 9.74
CA ALA A 302 9.88 0.32 8.32
C ALA A 302 11.36 0.62 8.01
N MET A 303 11.94 1.65 8.63
CA MET A 303 13.35 1.98 8.46
C MET A 303 14.27 0.92 9.07
N GLU A 304 13.93 0.38 10.25
CA GLU A 304 14.66 -0.73 10.86
C GLU A 304 14.73 -1.95 9.92
N LEU A 305 13.63 -2.26 9.23
CA LEU A 305 13.65 -3.35 8.25
C LEU A 305 14.50 -3.02 7.03
N ILE A 306 14.42 -1.80 6.51
CA ILE A 306 15.26 -1.36 5.39
C ILE A 306 16.74 -1.58 5.72
N GLU A 307 17.18 -1.19 6.92
CA GLU A 307 18.55 -1.43 7.39
C GLU A 307 18.89 -2.93 7.47
N GLN A 308 17.99 -3.75 8.02
CA GLN A 308 18.18 -5.21 8.09
C GLN A 308 18.30 -5.85 6.69
N ILE A 309 17.52 -5.37 5.72
CA ILE A 309 17.59 -5.81 4.32
C ILE A 309 18.96 -5.46 3.74
N TRP A 310 19.42 -4.21 3.93
CA TRP A 310 20.72 -3.77 3.44
C TRP A 310 21.87 -4.57 4.06
N GLU A 311 21.89 -4.70 5.39
CA GLU A 311 22.93 -5.43 6.12
C GLU A 311 23.01 -6.89 5.67
N THR A 312 21.86 -7.55 5.52
CA THR A 312 21.82 -8.95 5.08
C THR A 312 22.25 -9.10 3.62
N THR A 313 21.83 -8.16 2.76
CA THR A 313 22.23 -8.14 1.35
C THR A 313 23.74 -7.99 1.21
N ASP A 314 24.35 -7.11 2.01
CA ASP A 314 25.80 -6.87 1.99
C ASP A 314 26.56 -8.11 2.49
N LYS A 315 26.16 -8.69 3.63
CA LYS A 315 26.74 -9.94 4.16
C LYS A 315 26.70 -11.08 3.14
N LEU A 316 25.57 -11.26 2.46
CA LEU A 316 25.42 -12.31 1.45
C LEU A 316 26.27 -12.04 0.21
N ARG A 317 26.48 -10.78 -0.17
CA ARG A 317 27.36 -10.38 -1.28
C ARG A 317 28.84 -10.64 -0.94
N GLU A 318 29.26 -10.34 0.29
CA GLU A 318 30.62 -10.61 0.78
C GLU A 318 30.92 -12.12 0.82
N LEU A 319 30.02 -12.91 1.41
CA LEU A 319 30.11 -14.38 1.42
C LEU A 319 30.07 -14.96 0.01
N GLY A 320 29.34 -14.31 -0.89
CA GLY A 320 29.26 -14.65 -2.31
C GLY A 320 30.54 -14.37 -3.08
N SER A 321 31.38 -13.45 -2.63
CA SER A 321 32.61 -13.11 -3.34
C SER A 321 33.73 -14.15 -3.10
N GLY A 322 33.61 -14.99 -2.06
CA GLY A 322 34.61 -16.01 -1.71
C GLY A 322 34.20 -17.48 -1.92
N SER A 323 32.92 -17.78 -2.21
CA SER A 323 32.35 -19.14 -2.11
C SER A 323 32.26 -19.95 -3.40
N GLY A 324 32.68 -19.40 -4.56
CA GLY A 324 32.68 -20.14 -5.83
C GLY A 324 31.30 -20.55 -6.40
N TRP A 325 30.17 -20.29 -5.73
CA TRP A 325 28.86 -20.60 -6.34
C TRP A 325 28.53 -19.60 -7.45
N LEU A 326 27.77 -20.09 -8.45
CA LEU A 326 27.23 -19.31 -9.56
C LEU A 326 26.46 -18.09 -9.03
N THR A 327 26.79 -16.91 -9.55
CA THR A 327 26.24 -15.59 -9.16
C THR A 327 24.71 -15.56 -9.15
N GLY A 328 24.05 -16.32 -10.05
CA GLY A 328 22.58 -16.41 -10.12
C GLY A 328 21.91 -17.09 -8.93
N ILE A 329 22.54 -18.09 -8.31
CA ILE A 329 21.97 -18.81 -7.15
C ILE A 329 22.00 -17.93 -5.89
N LYS A 330 23.06 -17.14 -5.73
CA LYS A 330 23.24 -16.22 -4.58
C LYS A 330 22.20 -15.11 -4.57
N LEU A 331 21.93 -14.54 -5.74
CA LEU A 331 20.96 -13.45 -5.91
C LEU A 331 19.53 -13.94 -5.69
N SER A 332 19.21 -15.19 -6.07
CA SER A 332 17.91 -15.80 -5.78
C SER A 332 17.66 -16.04 -4.28
N ILE A 333 18.71 -16.20 -3.46
CA ILE A 333 18.59 -16.39 -2.01
C ILE A 333 18.29 -15.05 -1.33
N VAL A 334 18.99 -13.98 -1.73
CA VAL A 334 18.75 -12.61 -1.24
C VAL A 334 17.30 -12.20 -1.54
N ASP A 335 16.84 -12.40 -2.77
CA ASP A 335 15.48 -12.06 -3.17
C ASP A 335 14.43 -12.84 -2.38
N SER A 336 14.66 -14.13 -2.14
CA SER A 336 13.77 -14.96 -1.31
C SER A 336 13.76 -14.52 0.16
N TYR A 337 14.91 -14.09 0.69
CA TYR A 337 15.02 -13.57 2.06
C TYR A 337 14.28 -12.24 2.23
N VAL A 338 14.48 -11.29 1.30
CA VAL A 338 13.74 -10.03 1.28
C VAL A 338 12.23 -10.31 1.16
N GLN A 339 11.85 -11.28 0.35
CA GLN A 339 10.45 -11.69 0.21
C GLN A 339 9.87 -12.24 1.53
N ALA A 340 10.62 -13.08 2.25
CA ALA A 340 10.20 -13.64 3.53
C ALA A 340 10.12 -12.55 4.62
N LEU A 341 11.10 -11.64 4.66
CA LEU A 341 11.07 -10.47 5.54
C LEU A 341 9.86 -9.59 5.26
N ASP A 342 9.57 -9.26 4.01
CA ASP A 342 8.38 -8.50 3.61
C ASP A 342 7.07 -9.16 4.07
N ARG A 343 6.98 -10.50 3.99
CA ARG A 343 5.79 -11.23 4.45
C ARG A 343 5.64 -11.18 5.97
N GLY A 344 6.74 -11.36 6.70
CA GLY A 344 6.78 -11.33 8.17
C GLY A 344 6.66 -9.93 8.77
N ALA A 345 7.10 -8.93 8.01
CA ALA A 345 7.07 -7.53 8.32
C ALA A 345 5.65 -6.99 8.51
N CYS A 346 5.35 -6.53 9.72
CA CYS A 346 4.09 -5.86 10.04
C CYS A 346 4.11 -4.36 9.71
N PHE A 347 4.72 -3.95 8.59
CA PHE A 347 4.75 -2.55 8.20
C PHE A 347 3.47 -2.21 7.45
N PHE A 348 2.64 -1.44 8.13
CA PHE A 348 1.60 -0.67 7.50
C PHE A 348 2.21 0.72 7.31
N ILE A 349 1.99 1.34 6.16
CA ILE A 349 2.59 2.66 5.92
C ILE A 349 1.60 3.48 5.12
N PHE A 350 1.06 4.53 5.74
CA PHE A 350 0.07 5.42 5.16
C PHE A 350 0.52 6.86 5.17
#